data_AF-A0AA36NKY4-F1
#
_entry.id   AF-A0AA36NKY4-F1
#
_cell.length_a   1.000
_cell.length_b   1.000
_cell.length_c   1.000
_cell.angle_alpha   90.00
_cell.angle_beta   90.00
_cell.angle_gamma   90.00
#
_symmetry.space_group_name_H-M   'P 1'
#
loop_
_entity.id
_entity.type
_entity.pdbx_description
1 polymer ?
#
loop_
_entity_poly.entity_id
_entity_poly.type
_entity_poly.pdbx_seq_one_letter_code
_entity_poly.pdbx_strand_id
1 'polypeptide(L)'
;MVAPCTKSILEIFQDFDARRCGRIAQSDLEAVLLRICGVSRDLAEQWIQSSGAAELEDVDYRIFMAWLFEEEKSRADTAEKLYERGFSVRQLIQFVRRHRSLGLHDLSRMSTADVVRDIVIPETKERQCAMVELFEGGPREPMCLMSHWWGHSFMSLVEAILGHASGQVLPSEKLLSEEELEKTYWLCIFGVNQHKSICGTGANPCDCGAVKYLNGHPLCEMDKFGLMMRHFKEHALAADRELETFKRIWVLKELQTALAMGMRTEFCGTITSNISFALLSVREAQASRDEDRRMILAEIEQTMGIDEFDDSIRAKVREEQAKLTIFEAIVRRQVDIVEFHLKENPLLCNVQLRQFGMKTPLHFMAERSRTASEWEDFSGRTALLQSLLDARADASICDASGRSVLHAMCMWDGDVQLAKKLISARADPNERATRGAVANKTPLEVLQHGVSIPFFDRGYKSRSARQTEELLQYLASLTSP
;
A
#
# COMPACT_ATOMS: atom_id res chain seq x y z
N MET A 1 -12.45 -1.11 -28.36
CA MET A 1 -11.24 -1.48 -29.13
C MET A 1 -11.34 -0.89 -30.53
N VAL A 2 -10.70 0.26 -30.79
CA VAL A 2 -10.53 0.81 -32.14
C VAL A 2 -9.17 0.30 -32.64
N ALA A 3 -9.11 -0.22 -33.87
CA ALA A 3 -7.88 -0.72 -34.49
C ALA A 3 -6.76 0.34 -34.45
N PRO A 4 -5.47 -0.06 -34.36
CA PRO A 4 -4.37 0.90 -34.33
C PRO A 4 -4.32 1.61 -35.69
N CYS A 5 -4.77 2.87 -35.72
CA CYS A 5 -4.60 3.72 -36.88
C CYS A 5 -3.08 4.00 -37.00
N THR A 6 -2.47 3.56 -38.10
CA THR A 6 -1.05 3.78 -38.41
C THR A 6 -0.74 5.23 -38.79
N LYS A 7 -1.77 6.09 -38.91
CA LYS A 7 -1.65 7.52 -39.13
C LYS A 7 -1.61 8.27 -37.79
N SER A 8 -0.70 9.21 -37.65
CA SER A 8 -0.73 10.18 -36.55
C SER A 8 -2.04 10.99 -36.59
N ILE A 9 -2.49 11.50 -35.43
CA ILE A 9 -3.73 12.29 -35.36
C ILE A 9 -3.68 13.47 -36.36
N LEU A 10 -2.51 14.10 -36.53
CA LEU A 10 -2.29 15.16 -37.53
C LEU A 10 -2.51 14.68 -38.98
N GLU A 11 -2.08 13.48 -39.33
CA GLU A 11 -2.29 12.91 -40.67
C GLU A 11 -3.76 12.58 -40.94
N ILE A 12 -4.54 12.23 -39.89
CA ILE A 12 -5.99 12.01 -40.03
C ILE A 12 -6.70 13.34 -40.30
N PHE A 13 -6.32 14.43 -39.64
CA PHE A 13 -6.90 15.76 -39.89
C PHE A 13 -6.53 16.30 -41.29
N GLN A 14 -5.32 16.01 -41.77
CA GLN A 14 -4.91 16.36 -43.13
C GLN A 14 -5.70 15.64 -44.23
N ASP A 15 -6.31 14.49 -43.94
CA ASP A 15 -7.18 13.80 -44.90
C ASP A 15 -8.48 14.60 -45.19
N PHE A 16 -8.89 15.49 -44.27
CA PHE A 16 -10.08 16.33 -44.39
C PHE A 16 -9.74 17.78 -44.80
N ASP A 17 -8.50 18.22 -44.61
CA ASP A 17 -7.99 19.50 -45.08
C ASP A 17 -7.39 19.37 -46.50
N ALA A 18 -8.27 19.20 -47.50
CA ALA A 18 -7.86 19.03 -48.90
C ALA A 18 -6.97 20.17 -49.43
N ARG A 19 -7.03 21.35 -48.82
CA ARG A 19 -6.24 22.54 -49.19
C ARG A 19 -4.95 22.69 -48.35
N ARG A 20 -4.76 21.85 -47.33
CA ARG A 20 -3.67 21.95 -46.32
C ARG A 20 -3.56 23.35 -45.70
N CYS A 21 -4.69 24.01 -45.52
CA CYS A 21 -4.77 25.39 -45.04
C CYS A 21 -4.84 25.52 -43.51
N GLY A 22 -4.96 24.40 -42.80
CA GLY A 22 -5.15 24.35 -41.36
C GLY A 22 -6.61 24.54 -40.93
N ARG A 23 -7.56 24.47 -41.86
CA ARG A 23 -8.99 24.65 -41.61
C ARG A 23 -9.80 23.46 -42.13
N ILE A 24 -10.88 23.14 -41.42
CA ILE A 24 -11.85 22.10 -41.82
C ILE A 24 -13.26 22.57 -41.44
N ALA A 25 -14.28 22.09 -42.15
CA ALA A 25 -15.65 22.36 -41.79
C ALA A 25 -15.96 21.82 -40.39
N GLN A 26 -16.79 22.52 -39.63
CA GLN A 26 -17.16 22.10 -38.27
C GLN A 26 -17.74 20.67 -38.25
N SER A 27 -18.61 20.35 -39.22
CA SER A 27 -19.19 19.01 -39.38
C SER A 27 -18.17 17.90 -39.63
N ASP A 28 -17.06 18.24 -40.30
CA ASP A 28 -15.98 17.29 -40.57
C ASP A 28 -15.11 17.10 -39.32
N LEU A 29 -14.84 18.17 -38.56
CA LEU A 29 -14.17 18.07 -37.27
C LEU A 29 -14.99 17.23 -36.28
N GLU A 30 -16.30 17.44 -36.20
CA GLU A 30 -17.20 16.62 -35.40
C GLU A 30 -17.16 15.15 -35.81
N ALA A 31 -17.13 14.86 -37.12
CA ALA A 31 -17.02 13.49 -37.62
C ALA A 31 -15.67 12.85 -37.28
N VAL A 32 -14.58 13.62 -37.34
CA VAL A 32 -13.23 13.18 -36.93
C VAL A 32 -13.20 12.89 -35.42
N LEU A 33 -13.74 13.77 -34.58
CA LEU A 33 -13.81 13.60 -33.12
C LEU A 33 -14.69 12.42 -32.71
N LEU A 34 -15.82 12.24 -33.38
CA LEU A 34 -16.67 11.07 -33.18
C LEU A 34 -15.96 9.78 -33.59
N ARG A 35 -15.19 9.80 -34.68
CA ARG A 35 -14.50 8.62 -35.21
C ARG A 35 -13.26 8.23 -34.42
N ILE A 36 -12.46 9.20 -33.98
CA ILE A 36 -11.20 8.96 -33.26
C ILE A 36 -11.47 8.85 -31.76
N CYS A 37 -12.24 9.79 -31.20
CA CYS A 37 -12.37 9.96 -29.76
C CYS A 37 -13.73 9.48 -29.22
N GLY A 38 -14.67 9.09 -30.08
CA GLY A 38 -16.02 8.68 -29.65
C GLY A 38 -16.86 9.81 -29.07
N VAL A 39 -16.48 11.07 -29.31
CA VAL A 39 -17.12 12.26 -28.74
C VAL A 39 -18.44 12.54 -29.46
N SER A 40 -19.54 12.70 -28.73
CA SER A 40 -20.84 13.09 -29.28
C SER A 40 -20.78 14.48 -29.92
N ARG A 41 -21.58 14.73 -30.97
CA ARG A 41 -21.60 16.02 -31.68
C ARG A 41 -21.83 17.21 -30.74
N ASP A 42 -22.78 17.10 -29.80
CA ASP A 42 -23.08 18.17 -28.84
C ASP A 42 -21.87 18.57 -27.97
N LEU A 43 -21.03 17.60 -27.60
CA LEU A 43 -19.82 17.83 -26.80
C LEU A 43 -18.68 18.37 -27.68
N ALA A 44 -18.57 17.88 -28.92
CA ALA A 44 -17.61 18.39 -29.89
C ALA A 44 -17.89 19.87 -30.21
N GLU A 45 -19.14 20.25 -30.39
CA GLU A 45 -19.54 21.64 -30.63
C GLU A 45 -19.17 22.56 -29.45
N GLN A 46 -19.42 22.11 -28.20
CA GLN A 46 -18.99 22.84 -27.00
C GLN A 46 -17.47 23.03 -26.94
N TRP A 47 -16.69 22.00 -27.27
CA TRP A 47 -15.23 22.07 -27.28
C TRP A 47 -14.72 23.03 -28.36
N ILE A 48 -15.32 22.97 -29.56
CA ILE A 48 -14.97 23.87 -30.68
C ILE A 48 -15.22 25.32 -30.29
N GLN A 49 -16.39 25.64 -29.70
CA GLN A 49 -16.70 26.98 -29.22
C GLN A 49 -15.74 27.43 -28.11
N SER A 50 -15.44 26.55 -27.15
CA SER A 50 -14.58 26.86 -26.01
C SER A 50 -13.11 27.07 -26.39
N SER A 51 -12.65 26.41 -27.46
CA SER A 51 -11.28 26.54 -27.97
C SER A 51 -10.99 27.89 -28.64
N GLY A 52 -12.03 28.67 -28.99
CA GLY A 52 -11.89 29.88 -29.80
C GLY A 52 -11.47 29.63 -31.25
N ALA A 53 -11.47 28.37 -31.72
CA ALA A 53 -11.05 28.01 -33.07
C ALA A 53 -12.16 28.16 -34.13
N ALA A 54 -13.39 28.47 -33.72
CA ALA A 54 -14.55 28.58 -34.59
C ALA A 54 -14.63 29.95 -35.29
N GLU A 55 -14.71 29.96 -36.63
CA GLU A 55 -14.95 31.17 -37.43
C GLU A 55 -15.99 30.92 -38.53
N LEU A 56 -17.14 31.60 -38.48
CA LEU A 56 -18.24 31.68 -39.47
C LEU A 56 -18.72 30.37 -40.16
N GLU A 57 -17.86 29.64 -40.87
CA GLU A 57 -18.16 28.39 -41.59
C GLU A 57 -17.09 27.27 -41.40
N ASP A 58 -15.90 27.58 -40.87
CA ASP A 58 -14.78 26.63 -40.72
C ASP A 58 -14.13 26.72 -39.32
N VAL A 59 -13.42 25.67 -38.91
CA VAL A 59 -12.65 25.60 -37.67
C VAL A 59 -11.15 25.53 -37.98
N ASP A 60 -10.33 26.40 -37.38
CA ASP A 60 -8.87 26.24 -37.43
C ASP A 60 -8.46 25.09 -36.51
N TYR A 61 -8.32 23.89 -37.10
CA TYR A 61 -8.02 22.71 -36.31
C TYR A 61 -6.64 22.75 -35.66
N ARG A 62 -5.73 23.65 -36.06
CA ARG A 62 -4.43 23.81 -35.37
C ARG A 62 -4.60 24.55 -34.06
N ILE A 63 -5.44 25.59 -34.03
CA ILE A 63 -5.84 26.28 -32.80
C ILE A 63 -6.61 25.33 -31.90
N PHE A 64 -7.57 24.59 -32.47
CA PHE A 64 -8.32 23.58 -31.73
C PHE A 64 -7.42 22.48 -31.15
N MET A 65 -6.47 21.96 -31.94
CA MET A 65 -5.52 20.94 -31.48
C MET A 65 -4.53 21.50 -30.48
N ALA A 66 -4.05 22.73 -30.66
CA ALA A 66 -3.22 23.40 -29.68
C ALA A 66 -3.97 23.55 -28.34
N TRP A 67 -5.23 23.97 -28.36
CA TRP A 67 -6.09 24.03 -27.18
C TRP A 67 -6.33 22.65 -26.56
N LEU A 68 -6.69 21.65 -27.37
CA LEU A 68 -6.98 20.29 -26.91
C LEU A 68 -5.74 19.62 -26.27
N PHE A 69 -4.57 19.77 -26.89
CA PHE A 69 -3.32 19.23 -26.37
C PHE A 69 -2.69 20.11 -25.29
N GLU A 70 -2.97 21.41 -25.23
CA GLU A 70 -2.59 22.27 -24.11
C GLU A 70 -3.39 21.89 -22.86
N GLU A 71 -4.67 21.58 -23.00
CA GLU A 71 -5.45 21.00 -21.91
C GLU A 71 -4.93 19.62 -21.50
N GLU A 72 -4.63 18.73 -22.45
CA GLU A 72 -4.07 17.40 -22.14
C GLU A 72 -2.70 17.50 -21.44
N LYS A 73 -1.81 18.38 -21.95
CA LYS A 73 -0.53 18.69 -21.33
C LYS A 73 -0.70 19.31 -19.95
N SER A 74 -1.62 20.25 -19.78
CA SER A 74 -1.91 20.88 -18.47
C SER A 74 -2.41 19.85 -17.44
N ARG A 75 -3.22 18.88 -17.88
CA ARG A 75 -3.66 17.75 -17.06
C ARG A 75 -2.50 16.83 -16.68
N ALA A 76 -1.61 16.51 -17.64
CA ALA A 76 -0.41 15.72 -17.39
C ALA A 76 0.56 16.42 -16.43
N ASP A 77 0.84 17.71 -16.65
CA ASP A 77 1.68 18.54 -15.79
C ASP A 77 1.11 18.62 -14.36
N THR A 78 -0.23 18.69 -14.22
CA THR A 78 -0.89 18.67 -12.91
C THR A 78 -0.71 17.32 -12.22
N ALA A 79 -0.85 16.21 -12.96
CA ALA A 79 -0.64 14.86 -12.43
C ALA A 79 0.83 14.61 -12.02
N GLU A 80 1.79 15.09 -12.80
CA GLU A 80 3.22 14.98 -12.53
C GLU A 80 3.61 15.78 -11.28
N LYS A 81 3.19 17.05 -11.19
CA LYS A 81 3.40 17.88 -9.98
C LYS A 81 2.73 17.27 -8.75
N LEU A 82 1.60 16.60 -8.93
CA LEU A 82 0.93 15.90 -7.83
C LEU A 82 1.72 14.67 -7.38
N TYR A 83 2.27 13.90 -8.33
CA TYR A 83 3.13 12.75 -8.06
C TYR A 83 4.39 13.14 -7.28
N GLU A 84 5.07 14.22 -7.68
CA GLU A 84 6.30 14.69 -7.03
C GLU A 84 6.12 15.09 -5.55
N ARG A 85 4.88 15.24 -5.09
CA ARG A 85 4.52 15.64 -3.72
C ARG A 85 4.43 14.47 -2.74
N GLY A 86 5.45 13.61 -2.75
CA GLY A 86 5.66 12.59 -1.73
C GLY A 86 6.46 13.09 -0.52
N PHE A 87 6.62 12.21 0.46
CA PHE A 87 7.41 12.45 1.66
C PHE A 87 8.18 11.18 2.06
N SER A 88 9.28 11.33 2.81
CA SER A 88 10.00 10.19 3.39
C SER A 88 9.46 9.78 4.77
N VAL A 89 9.70 8.53 5.17
CA VAL A 89 9.38 8.06 6.53
C VAL A 89 9.99 8.95 7.60
N ARG A 90 11.21 9.47 7.37
CA ARG A 90 11.84 10.46 8.25
C ARG A 90 10.98 11.72 8.43
N GLN A 91 10.48 12.29 7.33
CA GLN A 91 9.63 13.48 7.36
C GLN A 91 8.31 13.21 8.09
N LEU A 92 7.71 12.03 7.90
CA LEU A 92 6.51 11.63 8.64
C LEU A 92 6.76 11.56 10.16
N ILE A 93 7.88 10.94 10.58
CA ILE A 93 8.26 10.85 11.99
C ILE A 93 8.50 12.25 12.57
N GLN A 94 9.19 13.13 11.83
CA GLN A 94 9.40 14.52 12.23
C GLN A 94 8.07 15.27 12.40
N PHE A 95 7.13 15.10 11.46
CA PHE A 95 5.78 15.65 11.55
C PHE A 95 5.06 15.18 12.83
N VAL A 96 5.04 13.87 13.10
CA VAL A 96 4.41 13.32 14.32
C VAL A 96 5.07 13.85 15.58
N ARG A 97 6.41 13.89 15.64
CA ARG A 97 7.16 14.36 16.81
C ARG A 97 6.88 15.82 17.11
N ARG A 98 6.90 16.70 16.10
CA ARG A 98 6.61 18.13 16.24
C ARG A 98 5.24 18.37 16.87
N HIS A 99 4.21 17.67 16.41
CA HIS A 99 2.84 17.89 16.88
C HIS A 99 2.56 17.24 18.24
N ARG A 100 3.25 16.14 18.58
CA ARG A 100 3.21 15.55 19.94
C ARG A 100 3.94 16.42 20.97
N SER A 101 5.13 16.92 20.65
CA SER A 101 6.00 17.62 21.62
C SER A 101 5.47 19.00 21.99
N LEU A 102 4.76 19.67 21.08
CA LEU A 102 4.19 20.99 21.34
C LEU A 102 2.93 20.93 22.22
N GLY A 103 2.38 19.74 22.50
CA GLY A 103 1.15 19.57 23.29
C GLY A 103 -0.09 20.21 22.65
N LEU A 104 0.00 20.64 21.39
CA LEU A 104 -1.05 21.34 20.65
C LEU A 104 -2.18 20.40 20.25
N HIS A 105 -1.85 19.12 19.98
CA HIS A 105 -2.79 18.13 19.49
C HIS A 105 -2.51 16.75 20.10
N ASP A 106 -3.57 16.04 20.48
CA ASP A 106 -3.49 14.61 20.82
C ASP A 106 -3.69 13.76 19.55
N LEU A 107 -2.61 13.58 18.78
CA LEU A 107 -2.64 12.78 17.55
C LEU A 107 -3.17 11.35 17.76
N SER A 108 -3.10 10.81 18.99
CA SER A 108 -3.59 9.45 19.27
C SER A 108 -5.11 9.32 19.21
N ARG A 109 -5.83 10.44 19.32
CA ARG A 109 -7.30 10.51 19.27
C ARG A 109 -7.83 11.10 17.97
N MET A 110 -6.96 11.59 17.11
CA MET A 110 -7.33 12.24 15.86
C MET A 110 -7.53 11.21 14.75
N SER A 111 -8.64 11.33 14.04
CA SER A 111 -8.77 10.75 12.71
C SER A 111 -7.85 11.48 11.73
N THR A 112 -7.63 10.86 10.59
CA THR A 112 -6.88 11.49 9.51
C THR A 112 -7.58 12.75 8.98
N ALA A 113 -8.92 12.79 9.02
CA ALA A 113 -9.73 13.98 8.72
C ALA A 113 -9.48 15.11 9.72
N ASP A 114 -9.36 14.79 11.01
CA ASP A 114 -9.03 15.79 12.03
C ASP A 114 -7.65 16.39 11.80
N VAL A 115 -6.66 15.58 11.38
CA VAL A 115 -5.32 16.08 11.02
C VAL A 115 -5.39 17.05 9.85
N VAL A 116 -6.22 16.76 8.84
CA VAL A 116 -6.40 17.69 7.72
C VAL A 116 -7.02 19.01 8.19
N ARG A 117 -8.11 18.94 8.95
CA ARG A 117 -8.88 20.10 9.41
C ARG A 117 -8.11 20.96 10.41
N ASP A 118 -7.48 20.35 11.39
CA ASP A 118 -6.94 21.05 12.57
C ASP A 118 -5.43 21.33 12.45
N ILE A 119 -4.72 20.70 11.51
CA ILE A 119 -3.27 20.87 11.32
C ILE A 119 -2.93 21.28 9.89
N VAL A 120 -3.24 20.43 8.89
CA VAL A 120 -2.77 20.65 7.51
C VAL A 120 -3.32 21.96 6.95
N ILE A 121 -4.63 22.19 7.01
CA ILE A 121 -5.25 23.39 6.45
C ILE A 121 -4.74 24.66 7.17
N PRO A 122 -4.72 24.73 8.52
CA PRO A 122 -4.16 25.87 9.24
C PRO A 122 -2.70 26.17 8.90
N GLU A 123 -1.80 25.17 8.93
CA GLU A 123 -0.36 25.40 8.70
C GLU A 123 -0.06 25.80 7.25
N THR A 124 -0.79 25.25 6.29
CA THR A 124 -0.60 25.57 4.86
C THR A 124 -1.33 26.82 4.40
N LYS A 125 -2.16 27.44 5.25
CA LYS A 125 -3.05 28.56 4.89
C LYS A 125 -2.31 29.75 4.30
N GLU A 126 -1.20 30.16 4.92
CA GLU A 126 -0.44 31.35 4.51
C GLU A 126 0.11 31.21 3.09
N ARG A 127 0.63 30.02 2.75
CA ARG A 127 1.22 29.71 1.44
C ARG A 127 0.22 29.12 0.44
N GLN A 128 -0.97 28.75 0.87
CA GLN A 128 -2.00 28.05 0.08
C GLN A 128 -1.42 26.88 -0.72
N CYS A 129 -0.60 26.05 -0.07
CA CYS A 129 0.21 25.00 -0.69
C CYS A 129 -0.15 23.60 -0.17
N ALA A 130 0.46 22.55 -0.72
CA ALA A 130 0.38 21.22 -0.15
C ALA A 130 1.25 21.11 1.13
N MET A 131 0.93 20.16 2.03
CA MET A 131 1.63 20.04 3.32
C MET A 131 3.11 19.66 3.14
N VAL A 132 3.40 18.75 2.20
CA VAL A 132 4.78 18.30 1.95
C VAL A 132 5.72 19.43 1.52
N GLU A 133 5.19 20.54 0.99
CA GLU A 133 5.97 21.73 0.65
C GLU A 133 6.45 22.52 1.88
N LEU A 134 5.91 22.20 3.06
CA LEU A 134 6.36 22.74 4.35
C LEU A 134 7.30 21.78 5.10
N PHE A 135 7.43 20.53 4.64
CA PHE A 135 8.34 19.57 5.28
C PHE A 135 9.79 19.99 5.11
N GLU A 136 10.60 19.70 6.12
CA GLU A 136 12.05 19.94 6.07
C GLU A 136 12.66 19.15 4.91
N GLY A 137 13.41 19.85 4.05
CA GLY A 137 13.96 19.27 2.81
C GLY A 137 12.97 19.19 1.64
N GLY A 138 11.72 19.64 1.82
CA GLY A 138 10.72 19.71 0.76
C GLY A 138 10.18 18.35 0.30
N PRO A 139 9.41 18.34 -0.80
CA PRO A 139 8.83 17.12 -1.36
C PRO A 139 9.88 16.07 -1.78
N ARG A 140 9.50 14.81 -1.72
CA ARG A 140 10.33 13.66 -2.15
C ARG A 140 9.58 12.84 -3.18
N GLU A 141 10.28 12.35 -4.19
CA GLU A 141 9.69 11.43 -5.17
C GLU A 141 9.20 10.15 -4.48
N PRO A 142 7.90 9.83 -4.52
CA PRO A 142 7.33 8.71 -3.79
C PRO A 142 7.49 7.39 -4.53
N MET A 143 7.90 6.34 -3.82
CA MET A 143 7.93 4.98 -4.38
C MET A 143 6.58 4.28 -4.29
N CYS A 144 5.79 4.60 -3.24
CA CYS A 144 4.57 3.90 -2.90
C CYS A 144 3.41 4.87 -2.69
N LEU A 145 2.27 4.60 -3.34
CA LEU A 145 0.99 5.24 -3.02
C LEU A 145 0.35 4.48 -1.85
N MET A 146 0.01 5.18 -0.76
CA MET A 146 -0.68 4.59 0.39
C MET A 146 -2.15 5.02 0.45
N SER A 147 -3.03 4.19 -0.08
CA SER A 147 -4.48 4.36 0.01
C SER A 147 -4.97 4.19 1.44
N HIS A 148 -5.88 5.06 1.88
CA HIS A 148 -6.36 5.07 3.26
C HIS A 148 -7.72 5.78 3.38
N TRP A 149 -8.40 5.55 4.50
CA TRP A 149 -9.66 6.23 4.85
C TRP A 149 -9.45 7.34 5.86
N TRP A 150 -9.97 8.54 5.56
CA TRP A 150 -9.79 9.72 6.41
C TRP A 150 -10.46 9.61 7.78
N GLY A 151 -11.52 8.83 7.94
CA GLY A 151 -12.16 8.63 9.25
C GLY A 151 -11.40 7.66 10.16
N HIS A 152 -10.39 6.97 9.64
CA HIS A 152 -9.53 6.11 10.46
C HIS A 152 -8.53 6.91 11.29
N SER A 153 -8.05 6.31 12.38
CA SER A 153 -7.01 6.86 13.25
C SER A 153 -5.76 7.22 12.45
N PHE A 154 -5.28 8.46 12.59
CA PHE A 154 -4.05 8.90 11.94
C PHE A 154 -2.84 8.10 12.43
N MET A 155 -2.76 7.80 13.73
CA MET A 155 -1.64 7.02 14.26
C MET A 155 -1.63 5.58 13.74
N SER A 156 -2.79 4.98 13.47
CA SER A 156 -2.86 3.66 12.85
C SER A 156 -2.40 3.69 11.39
N LEU A 157 -2.65 4.76 10.64
CA LEU A 157 -2.07 4.98 9.32
C LEU A 157 -0.54 5.14 9.39
N VAL A 158 -0.03 5.90 10.36
CA VAL A 158 1.42 6.03 10.59
C VAL A 158 2.03 4.67 10.90
N GLU A 159 1.43 3.88 11.78
CA GLU A 159 1.89 2.52 12.10
C GLU A 159 1.88 1.61 10.86
N ALA A 160 0.85 1.70 10.01
CA ALA A 160 0.79 0.96 8.75
C ALA A 160 1.95 1.34 7.81
N ILE A 161 2.26 2.62 7.66
CA ILE A 161 3.39 3.10 6.84
C ILE A 161 4.73 2.66 7.43
N LEU A 162 4.93 2.80 8.73
CA LEU A 162 6.16 2.39 9.39
C LEU A 162 6.35 0.86 9.32
N GLY A 163 5.26 0.10 9.46
CA GLY A 163 5.25 -1.35 9.29
C GLY A 163 5.56 -1.75 7.85
N HIS A 164 5.01 -1.03 6.87
CA HIS A 164 5.34 -1.25 5.45
C HIS A 164 6.78 -0.82 5.10
N ALA A 165 7.33 0.19 5.76
CA ALA A 165 8.70 0.63 5.51
C ALA A 165 9.73 -0.33 6.13
N SER A 166 9.53 -0.71 7.39
CA SER A 166 10.50 -1.48 8.18
C SER A 166 10.28 -2.99 8.16
N GLY A 167 9.05 -3.41 7.86
CA GLY A 167 8.59 -4.76 8.11
C GLY A 167 8.41 -5.11 9.59
N GLN A 168 8.20 -4.15 10.48
CA GLN A 168 8.04 -4.46 11.92
C GLN A 168 6.55 -4.53 12.32
N VAL A 169 6.20 -5.45 13.24
CA VAL A 169 4.83 -5.68 13.75
C VAL A 169 4.34 -4.55 14.64
N LEU A 170 5.29 -3.91 15.32
CA LEU A 170 5.11 -2.74 16.18
C LEU A 170 6.31 -1.83 15.91
N PRO A 171 6.29 -1.08 14.81
CA PRO A 171 7.44 -0.32 14.39
C PRO A 171 7.75 0.76 15.42
N SER A 172 9.00 0.79 15.86
CA SER A 172 9.51 1.87 16.70
C SER A 172 10.39 2.76 15.84
N GLU A 173 10.10 4.06 15.81
CA GLU A 173 10.94 5.07 15.16
C GLU A 173 12.43 5.00 15.56
N LYS A 174 12.75 4.42 16.73
CA LYS A 174 14.14 4.24 17.21
C LYS A 174 14.86 3.02 16.62
N LEU A 175 14.12 2.13 15.98
CA LEU A 175 14.62 0.84 15.48
C LEU A 175 14.65 0.78 13.94
N LEU A 176 14.32 1.89 13.25
CA LEU A 176 14.42 1.97 11.80
C LEU A 176 15.88 2.24 11.38
N SER A 177 16.31 1.58 10.30
CA SER A 177 17.59 1.88 9.65
C SER A 177 17.54 3.18 8.84
N GLU A 178 18.69 3.76 8.49
CA GLU A 178 18.75 4.92 7.59
C GLU A 178 18.05 4.65 6.25
N GLU A 179 18.20 3.45 5.70
CA GLU A 179 17.51 3.04 4.48
C GLU A 179 15.98 3.04 4.66
N GLU A 180 15.47 2.53 5.78
CA GLU A 180 14.03 2.49 6.07
C GLU A 180 13.45 3.90 6.29
N LEU A 181 14.24 4.82 6.84
CA LEU A 181 13.88 6.23 7.02
C LEU A 181 13.79 7.00 5.71
N GLU A 182 14.57 6.61 4.70
CA GLU A 182 14.56 7.24 3.36
C GLU A 182 13.52 6.65 2.41
N LYS A 183 12.77 5.61 2.81
CA LYS A 183 11.63 5.13 2.00
C LYS A 183 10.57 6.22 1.88
N THR A 184 10.03 6.38 0.68
CA THR A 184 9.11 7.47 0.35
C THR A 184 7.71 6.99 0.00
N TYR A 185 6.73 7.78 0.43
CA TYR A 185 5.31 7.50 0.30
C TYR A 185 4.57 8.74 -0.20
N TRP A 186 3.39 8.50 -0.77
CA TRP A 186 2.44 9.54 -1.10
C TRP A 186 1.14 9.33 -0.32
N LEU A 187 0.62 10.41 0.27
CA LEU A 187 -0.68 10.46 0.94
C LEU A 187 -1.45 11.68 0.47
N CYS A 188 -2.73 11.50 0.15
CA CYS A 188 -3.56 12.60 -0.34
C CYS A 188 -3.69 13.75 0.67
N ILE A 189 -3.65 13.48 1.99
CA ILE A 189 -3.67 14.53 3.02
C ILE A 189 -2.48 15.49 2.96
N PHE A 190 -1.33 15.02 2.45
CA PHE A 190 -0.11 15.82 2.41
C PHE A 190 0.26 16.28 1.00
N GLY A 191 -0.02 15.47 -0.02
CA GLY A 191 0.33 15.76 -1.41
C GLY A 191 -0.68 16.65 -2.14
N VAL A 192 -1.97 16.54 -1.81
CA VAL A 192 -3.01 17.40 -2.40
C VAL A 192 -2.98 18.78 -1.74
N ASN A 193 -3.09 19.82 -2.55
CA ASN A 193 -3.29 21.17 -2.08
C ASN A 193 -4.74 21.35 -1.60
N GLN A 194 -4.95 21.22 -0.29
CA GLN A 194 -6.29 21.28 0.33
C GLN A 194 -6.98 22.63 0.08
N HIS A 195 -6.22 23.71 -0.17
CA HIS A 195 -6.77 25.04 -0.45
C HIS A 195 -7.31 25.19 -1.86
N LYS A 196 -6.85 24.37 -2.82
CA LYS A 196 -7.38 24.34 -4.19
C LYS A 196 -8.51 23.31 -4.37
N SER A 197 -8.76 22.51 -3.34
CA SER A 197 -9.65 21.35 -3.41
C SER A 197 -10.83 21.42 -2.43
N ILE A 198 -10.59 21.44 -1.12
CA ILE A 198 -11.64 21.13 -0.12
C ILE A 198 -11.83 22.15 1.02
N CYS A 199 -10.89 23.08 1.21
CA CYS A 199 -10.99 24.07 2.30
C CYS A 199 -12.16 25.06 2.08
N GLY A 200 -12.62 25.72 3.13
CA GLY A 200 -13.73 26.67 3.06
C GLY A 200 -15.11 26.01 3.04
N THR A 201 -15.18 24.71 3.34
CA THR A 201 -16.42 23.96 3.51
C THR A 201 -16.77 23.85 5.00
N GLY A 202 -18.02 23.49 5.34
CA GLY A 202 -18.41 23.31 6.75
C GLY A 202 -17.59 22.23 7.48
N ALA A 203 -17.15 21.20 6.77
CA ALA A 203 -16.28 20.14 7.31
C ALA A 203 -14.81 20.59 7.43
N ASN A 204 -14.37 21.54 6.59
CA ASN A 204 -13.00 22.05 6.56
C ASN A 204 -13.00 23.59 6.54
N PRO A 205 -13.30 24.25 7.67
CA PRO A 205 -13.43 25.70 7.71
C PRO A 205 -12.12 26.41 7.34
N CYS A 206 -12.19 27.36 6.41
CA CYS A 206 -11.06 28.19 6.02
C CYS A 206 -11.59 29.43 5.26
N ASP A 207 -10.99 30.59 5.51
CA ASP A 207 -11.35 31.88 4.92
C ASP A 207 -10.27 32.39 3.94
N CYS A 208 -9.39 31.50 3.45
CA CYS A 208 -8.24 31.90 2.62
C CYS A 208 -8.62 32.44 1.23
N GLY A 209 -9.88 32.31 0.81
CA GLY A 209 -10.37 32.81 -0.49
C GLY A 209 -9.80 32.08 -1.71
N ALA A 210 -9.05 30.99 -1.54
CA ALA A 210 -8.44 30.25 -2.64
C ALA A 210 -9.50 29.67 -3.60
N VAL A 211 -9.23 29.79 -4.90
CA VAL A 211 -10.07 29.23 -5.97
C VAL A 211 -10.08 27.70 -5.89
N LYS A 212 -11.26 27.11 -6.06
CA LYS A 212 -11.47 25.66 -6.06
C LYS A 212 -11.60 25.13 -7.48
N TYR A 213 -10.86 24.09 -7.82
CA TYR A 213 -10.94 23.43 -9.11
C TYR A 213 -11.75 22.14 -8.97
N LEU A 214 -12.78 22.00 -9.79
CA LEU A 214 -13.68 20.84 -9.79
C LEU A 214 -13.26 19.84 -10.88
N ASN A 215 -13.81 18.62 -10.81
CA ASN A 215 -13.54 17.55 -11.77
C ASN A 215 -13.72 18.03 -13.22
N GLY A 216 -12.83 17.59 -14.11
CA GLY A 216 -12.78 18.04 -15.50
C GLY A 216 -11.84 19.23 -15.73
N HIS A 217 -11.68 20.14 -14.77
CA HIS A 217 -10.78 21.28 -14.93
C HIS A 217 -9.30 20.83 -15.00
N PRO A 218 -8.44 21.38 -15.88
CA PRO A 218 -7.05 20.94 -16.02
C PRO A 218 -6.23 20.98 -14.72
N LEU A 219 -6.47 22.03 -13.90
CA LEU A 219 -5.81 22.24 -12.60
C LEU A 219 -6.44 21.49 -11.41
N CYS A 220 -7.51 20.72 -11.61
CA CYS A 220 -8.04 19.87 -10.53
C CYS A 220 -7.07 18.72 -10.26
N GLU A 221 -6.66 18.54 -9.00
CA GLU A 221 -5.71 17.50 -8.60
C GLU A 221 -6.42 16.15 -8.35
N MET A 222 -7.67 16.15 -7.89
CA MET A 222 -8.38 14.95 -7.42
C MET A 222 -8.74 13.98 -8.57
N ASP A 223 -9.20 14.48 -9.72
CA ASP A 223 -9.51 13.64 -10.89
C ASP A 223 -8.24 13.24 -11.68
N LYS A 224 -7.04 13.56 -11.17
CA LYS A 224 -5.75 13.21 -11.79
C LYS A 224 -5.07 12.05 -11.08
N PHE A 225 -5.68 11.47 -10.04
CA PHE A 225 -5.10 10.33 -9.31
C PHE A 225 -4.81 9.16 -10.24
N GLY A 226 -5.71 8.84 -11.18
CA GLY A 226 -5.47 7.77 -12.15
C GLY A 226 -4.27 8.01 -13.08
N LEU A 227 -3.99 9.27 -13.44
CA LEU A 227 -2.82 9.64 -14.23
C LEU A 227 -1.55 9.59 -13.36
N MET A 228 -1.62 10.16 -12.16
CA MET A 228 -0.55 10.16 -11.17
C MET A 228 -0.10 8.73 -10.81
N MET A 229 -1.05 7.81 -10.69
CA MET A 229 -0.78 6.40 -10.37
C MET A 229 0.15 5.71 -11.36
N ARG A 230 0.22 6.17 -12.62
CA ARG A 230 1.12 5.64 -13.66
C ARG A 230 2.61 5.78 -13.34
N HIS A 231 2.94 6.65 -12.39
CA HIS A 231 4.32 6.92 -11.99
C HIS A 231 4.76 6.08 -10.78
N PHE A 232 3.84 5.43 -10.07
CA PHE A 232 4.16 4.65 -8.87
C PHE A 232 4.67 3.25 -9.23
N LYS A 233 5.62 2.77 -8.41
CA LYS A 233 6.14 1.40 -8.50
C LYS A 233 5.34 0.43 -7.63
N GLU A 234 4.85 0.91 -6.49
CA GLU A 234 4.14 0.13 -5.50
C GLU A 234 2.84 0.80 -5.08
N HIS A 235 1.85 -0.01 -4.76
CA HIS A 235 0.60 0.43 -4.14
C HIS A 235 0.43 -0.31 -2.81
N ALA A 236 0.03 0.42 -1.78
CA ALA A 236 -0.30 -0.15 -0.48
C ALA A 236 -1.62 0.43 0.01
N LEU A 237 -2.38 -0.37 0.75
CA LEU A 237 -3.68 0.04 1.29
C LEU A 237 -3.69 -0.17 2.80
N ALA A 238 -3.85 0.91 3.55
CA ALA A 238 -4.04 0.87 5.00
C ALA A 238 -5.48 0.50 5.33
N ALA A 239 -5.72 -0.78 5.59
CA ALA A 239 -7.03 -1.32 5.94
C ALA A 239 -7.31 -1.12 7.43
N ASP A 240 -8.53 -0.68 7.72
CA ASP A 240 -9.04 -0.64 9.09
C ASP A 240 -9.70 -1.98 9.47
N ARG A 241 -9.89 -2.17 10.77
CA ARG A 241 -10.44 -3.42 11.34
C ARG A 241 -11.89 -3.69 10.96
N GLU A 242 -12.64 -2.68 10.54
CA GLU A 242 -14.06 -2.78 10.20
C GLU A 242 -14.28 -2.81 8.68
N LEU A 243 -13.20 -2.73 7.90
CA LEU A 243 -13.21 -2.63 6.43
C LEU A 243 -13.99 -1.42 5.92
N GLU A 244 -14.15 -0.38 6.73
CA GLU A 244 -14.73 0.91 6.32
C GLU A 244 -13.92 1.55 5.19
N THR A 245 -12.61 1.29 5.13
CA THR A 245 -11.72 1.65 4.03
C THR A 245 -12.27 1.17 2.68
N PHE A 246 -12.89 -0.02 2.62
CA PHE A 246 -13.48 -0.57 1.39
C PHE A 246 -14.88 0.00 1.09
N LYS A 247 -15.46 0.80 1.99
CA LYS A 247 -16.69 1.58 1.71
C LYS A 247 -16.38 2.97 1.17
N ARG A 248 -15.10 3.32 0.94
CA ARG A 248 -14.70 4.63 0.40
C ARG A 248 -14.45 4.52 -1.09
N ILE A 249 -15.24 5.25 -1.89
CA ILE A 249 -15.16 5.11 -3.35
C ILE A 249 -13.79 5.47 -3.92
N TRP A 250 -13.11 6.46 -3.34
CA TRP A 250 -11.77 6.88 -3.78
C TRP A 250 -10.70 5.83 -3.51
N VAL A 251 -10.81 5.10 -2.39
CA VAL A 251 -9.92 3.96 -2.10
C VAL A 251 -10.16 2.83 -3.09
N LEU A 252 -11.42 2.52 -3.39
CA LEU A 252 -11.75 1.51 -4.39
C LEU A 252 -11.29 1.92 -5.80
N LYS A 253 -11.33 3.22 -6.13
CA LYS A 253 -10.81 3.74 -7.38
C LYS A 253 -9.30 3.54 -7.52
N GLU A 254 -8.55 3.87 -6.47
CA GLU A 254 -7.10 3.67 -6.43
C GLU A 254 -6.78 2.17 -6.54
N LEU A 255 -7.48 1.33 -5.81
CA LEU A 255 -7.32 -0.13 -5.86
C LEU A 255 -7.66 -0.70 -7.25
N GLN A 256 -8.74 -0.25 -7.89
CA GLN A 256 -9.09 -0.63 -9.26
C GLN A 256 -8.00 -0.23 -10.24
N THR A 257 -7.49 1.00 -10.13
CA THR A 257 -6.43 1.50 -11.00
C THR A 257 -5.16 0.68 -10.82
N ALA A 258 -4.81 0.34 -9.57
CA ALA A 258 -3.67 -0.52 -9.28
C ALA A 258 -3.81 -1.92 -9.87
N LEU A 259 -4.98 -2.54 -9.73
CA LEU A 259 -5.25 -3.86 -10.31
C LEU A 259 -5.21 -3.83 -11.83
N ALA A 260 -5.84 -2.83 -12.47
CA ALA A 260 -5.85 -2.68 -13.93
C ALA A 260 -4.44 -2.47 -14.51
N MET A 261 -3.54 -1.86 -13.75
CA MET A 261 -2.14 -1.66 -14.13
C MET A 261 -1.23 -2.85 -13.77
N GLY A 262 -1.76 -3.90 -13.11
CA GLY A 262 -0.96 -5.01 -12.59
C GLY A 262 0.01 -4.60 -11.47
N MET A 263 -0.24 -3.47 -10.79
CA MET A 263 0.57 -3.02 -9.67
C MET A 263 0.39 -3.96 -8.47
N ARG A 264 1.51 -4.36 -7.86
CA ARG A 264 1.46 -5.11 -6.60
C ARG A 264 0.81 -4.23 -5.53
N THR A 265 -0.31 -4.72 -5.00
CA THR A 265 -1.01 -4.07 -3.88
C THR A 265 -0.83 -4.85 -2.60
N GLU A 266 -0.21 -4.24 -1.60
CA GLU A 266 0.00 -4.80 -0.26
C GLU A 266 -1.01 -4.20 0.74
N PHE A 267 -1.72 -5.04 1.50
CA PHE A 267 -2.62 -4.56 2.55
C PHE A 267 -1.84 -4.42 3.86
N CYS A 268 -1.87 -3.21 4.40
CA CYS A 268 -1.21 -2.81 5.62
C CYS A 268 -2.25 -2.55 6.71
N GLY A 269 -1.84 -2.63 7.98
CA GLY A 269 -2.73 -2.43 9.12
C GLY A 269 -3.31 -3.74 9.65
N THR A 270 -4.36 -3.65 10.49
CA THR A 270 -4.97 -4.82 11.12
C THR A 270 -6.29 -5.17 10.44
N ILE A 271 -6.32 -6.25 9.66
CA ILE A 271 -7.56 -6.87 9.19
C ILE A 271 -7.94 -7.96 10.19
N THR A 272 -9.15 -7.90 10.74
CA THR A 272 -9.58 -8.91 11.73
C THR A 272 -10.06 -10.19 11.05
N SER A 273 -9.92 -11.32 11.74
CA SER A 273 -10.29 -12.65 11.25
C SER A 273 -11.81 -12.91 11.22
N ASN A 274 -12.64 -12.03 11.78
CA ASN A 274 -14.08 -12.28 12.00
C ASN A 274 -15.02 -11.52 11.04
N ILE A 275 -14.53 -10.97 9.94
CA ILE A 275 -15.34 -10.08 9.08
C ILE A 275 -15.94 -10.86 7.90
N SER A 276 -17.24 -10.69 7.65
CA SER A 276 -17.92 -11.22 6.47
C SER A 276 -17.68 -10.32 5.26
N PHE A 277 -16.96 -10.84 4.26
CA PHE A 277 -16.67 -10.12 3.01
C PHE A 277 -17.80 -10.17 1.99
N ALA A 278 -18.87 -10.92 2.26
CA ALA A 278 -20.00 -11.04 1.35
C ALA A 278 -20.70 -9.70 1.08
N LEU A 279 -20.49 -8.72 1.97
CA LEU A 279 -21.08 -7.38 1.89
C LEU A 279 -20.15 -6.34 1.24
N LEU A 280 -18.93 -6.72 0.83
CA LEU A 280 -18.06 -5.78 0.11
C LEU A 280 -18.59 -5.61 -1.31
N SER A 281 -19.20 -4.45 -1.57
CA SER A 281 -19.59 -4.01 -2.90
C SER A 281 -19.26 -2.55 -3.11
N VAL A 282 -18.65 -2.24 -4.26
CA VAL A 282 -18.41 -0.87 -4.72
C VAL A 282 -19.71 -0.08 -4.86
N ARG A 283 -20.85 -0.75 -5.08
CA ARG A 283 -22.16 -0.10 -5.20
C ARG A 283 -22.57 0.62 -3.91
N GLU A 284 -22.13 0.11 -2.77
CA GLU A 284 -22.40 0.65 -1.44
C GLU A 284 -21.36 1.69 -1.00
N ALA A 285 -20.30 1.89 -1.79
CA ALA A 285 -19.24 2.83 -1.46
C ALA A 285 -19.70 4.28 -1.52
N GLN A 286 -19.16 5.09 -0.61
CA GLN A 286 -19.55 6.45 -0.33
C GLN A 286 -18.47 7.44 -0.73
N ALA A 287 -18.92 8.63 -1.11
CA ALA A 287 -18.11 9.80 -1.39
C ALA A 287 -18.72 11.00 -0.67
N SER A 288 -17.90 12.01 -0.36
CA SER A 288 -18.42 13.28 0.15
C SER A 288 -19.25 14.02 -0.92
N ARG A 289 -18.98 13.76 -2.21
CA ARG A 289 -19.73 14.29 -3.35
C ARG A 289 -20.25 13.15 -4.20
N ASP A 290 -21.55 13.10 -4.44
CA ASP A 290 -22.17 12.02 -5.20
C ASP A 290 -21.73 11.99 -6.69
N GLU A 291 -21.26 13.12 -7.23
CA GLU A 291 -20.65 13.18 -8.56
C GLU A 291 -19.41 12.28 -8.68
N ASP A 292 -18.56 12.24 -7.65
CA ASP A 292 -17.34 11.40 -7.62
C ASP A 292 -17.74 9.93 -7.64
N ARG A 293 -18.77 9.59 -6.88
CA ARG A 293 -19.32 8.22 -6.83
C ARG A 293 -19.83 7.79 -8.19
N ARG A 294 -20.62 8.63 -8.87
CA ARG A 294 -21.15 8.32 -10.21
C ARG A 294 -20.04 8.18 -11.25
N MET A 295 -19.07 9.09 -11.24
CA MET A 295 -17.91 9.06 -12.15
C MET A 295 -17.12 7.76 -11.98
N ILE A 296 -16.74 7.42 -10.74
CA ILE A 296 -15.92 6.24 -10.46
C ILE A 296 -16.68 4.94 -10.80
N LEU A 297 -17.96 4.83 -10.45
CA LEU A 297 -18.75 3.65 -10.78
C LEU A 297 -18.87 3.45 -12.30
N ALA A 298 -19.08 4.53 -13.06
CA ALA A 298 -19.14 4.45 -14.51
C ALA A 298 -17.80 4.00 -15.11
N GLU A 299 -16.67 4.45 -14.56
CA GLU A 299 -15.35 4.06 -15.02
C GLU A 299 -15.03 2.59 -14.69
N ILE A 300 -15.39 2.11 -13.50
CA ILE A 300 -15.23 0.70 -13.12
C ILE A 300 -16.07 -0.20 -14.05
N GLU A 301 -17.33 0.19 -14.29
CA GLU A 301 -18.21 -0.53 -15.20
C GLU A 301 -17.64 -0.61 -16.62
N GLN A 302 -17.08 0.49 -17.13
CA GLN A 302 -16.47 0.53 -18.47
C GLN A 302 -15.17 -0.27 -18.60
N THR A 303 -14.39 -0.36 -17.52
CA THR A 303 -13.04 -0.95 -17.57
C THR A 303 -13.04 -2.46 -17.32
N MET A 304 -13.81 -2.93 -16.35
CA MET A 304 -13.86 -4.36 -15.99
C MET A 304 -15.25 -4.86 -15.57
N GLY A 305 -16.22 -3.96 -15.37
CA GLY A 305 -17.54 -4.32 -14.86
C GLY A 305 -17.56 -4.34 -13.33
N ILE A 306 -18.66 -3.86 -12.74
CA ILE A 306 -18.80 -3.75 -11.28
C ILE A 306 -18.69 -5.12 -10.59
N ASP A 307 -19.34 -6.14 -11.13
CA ASP A 307 -19.43 -7.44 -10.44
C ASP A 307 -18.07 -8.17 -10.45
N GLU A 308 -17.31 -8.07 -11.55
CA GLU A 308 -15.95 -8.62 -11.64
C GLU A 308 -14.96 -7.87 -10.73
N PHE A 309 -15.11 -6.54 -10.63
CA PHE A 309 -14.33 -5.75 -9.68
C PHE A 309 -14.62 -6.15 -8.23
N ASP A 310 -15.89 -6.28 -7.88
CA ASP A 310 -16.34 -6.72 -6.56
C ASP A 310 -15.80 -8.11 -6.20
N ASP A 311 -15.83 -9.06 -7.14
CA ASP A 311 -15.23 -10.39 -6.96
C ASP A 311 -13.71 -10.31 -6.76
N SER A 312 -13.02 -9.45 -7.52
CA SER A 312 -11.58 -9.22 -7.40
C SER A 312 -11.21 -8.67 -6.02
N ILE A 313 -11.96 -7.69 -5.50
CA ILE A 313 -11.75 -7.13 -4.15
C ILE A 313 -11.98 -8.20 -3.10
N ARG A 314 -13.10 -8.93 -3.18
CA ARG A 314 -13.43 -10.00 -2.23
C ARG A 314 -12.35 -11.09 -2.23
N ALA A 315 -11.86 -11.48 -3.39
CA ALA A 315 -10.77 -12.45 -3.52
C ALA A 315 -9.48 -11.94 -2.87
N LYS A 316 -9.09 -10.69 -3.15
CA LYS A 316 -7.88 -10.08 -2.56
C LYS A 316 -7.97 -9.97 -1.04
N VAL A 317 -9.10 -9.50 -0.51
CA VAL A 317 -9.30 -9.38 0.94
C VAL A 317 -9.27 -10.75 1.61
N ARG A 318 -9.91 -11.77 1.03
CA ARG A 318 -9.87 -13.17 1.53
C ARG A 318 -8.44 -13.72 1.54
N GLU A 319 -7.68 -13.47 0.48
CA GLU A 319 -6.27 -13.85 0.38
C GLU A 319 -5.46 -13.26 1.53
N GLU A 320 -5.53 -11.94 1.73
CA GLU A 320 -4.80 -11.24 2.80
C GLU A 320 -5.24 -11.67 4.19
N GLN A 321 -6.55 -11.91 4.41
CA GLN A 321 -7.05 -12.43 5.67
C GLN A 321 -6.50 -13.84 5.95
N ALA A 322 -6.48 -14.73 4.96
CA ALA A 322 -5.93 -16.07 5.13
C ALA A 322 -4.44 -16.02 5.52
N LYS A 323 -3.67 -15.10 4.92
CA LYS A 323 -2.27 -14.86 5.31
C LYS A 323 -2.17 -14.41 6.76
N LEU A 324 -3.01 -13.51 7.25
CA LEU A 324 -2.99 -13.07 8.66
C LEU A 324 -3.43 -14.18 9.63
N THR A 325 -4.50 -14.89 9.27
CA THR A 325 -5.13 -15.92 10.10
C THR A 325 -4.17 -17.08 10.35
N ILE A 326 -3.35 -17.48 9.38
CA ILE A 326 -2.38 -18.56 9.59
C ILE A 326 -1.35 -18.19 10.67
N PHE A 327 -0.86 -16.94 10.71
CA PHE A 327 0.06 -16.49 11.75
C PHE A 327 -0.61 -16.43 13.12
N GLU A 328 -1.84 -15.91 13.20
CA GLU A 328 -2.62 -15.86 14.45
C GLU A 328 -2.88 -17.27 15.00
N ALA A 329 -3.29 -18.20 14.12
CA ALA A 329 -3.57 -19.59 14.47
C ALA A 329 -2.30 -20.32 14.97
N ILE A 330 -1.15 -20.10 14.32
CA ILE A 330 0.15 -20.64 14.77
C ILE A 330 0.51 -20.15 16.16
N VAL A 331 0.38 -18.84 16.42
CA VAL A 331 0.67 -18.25 17.74
C VAL A 331 -0.25 -18.83 18.81
N ARG A 332 -1.53 -19.05 18.48
CA ARG A 332 -2.55 -19.62 19.38
C ARG A 332 -2.56 -21.16 19.44
N ARG A 333 -1.70 -21.84 18.68
CA ARG A 333 -1.62 -23.31 18.60
C ARG A 333 -2.90 -23.98 18.09
N GLN A 334 -3.62 -23.33 17.18
CA GLN A 334 -4.85 -23.84 16.55
C GLN A 334 -4.52 -24.62 15.29
N VAL A 335 -4.16 -25.90 15.45
CA VAL A 335 -3.70 -26.80 14.36
C VAL A 335 -4.78 -26.98 13.29
N ASP A 336 -6.03 -27.15 13.71
CA ASP A 336 -7.20 -27.32 12.85
C ASP A 336 -7.40 -26.15 11.89
N ILE A 337 -7.26 -24.91 12.38
CA ILE A 337 -7.36 -23.70 11.55
C ILE A 337 -6.20 -23.63 10.56
N VAL A 338 -4.98 -23.96 10.99
CA VAL A 338 -3.80 -23.98 10.11
C VAL A 338 -3.98 -25.02 8.99
N GLU A 339 -4.40 -26.24 9.33
CA GLU A 339 -4.64 -27.31 8.36
C GLU A 339 -5.75 -26.95 7.36
N PHE A 340 -6.84 -26.35 7.84
CA PHE A 340 -7.91 -25.85 6.98
C PHE A 340 -7.37 -24.86 5.93
N HIS A 341 -6.62 -23.84 6.36
CA HIS A 341 -6.09 -22.83 5.43
C HIS A 341 -5.01 -23.37 4.51
N LEU A 342 -4.14 -24.27 4.98
CA LEU A 342 -3.12 -24.92 4.14
C LEU A 342 -3.74 -25.86 3.10
N LYS A 343 -4.89 -26.48 3.40
CA LYS A 343 -5.63 -27.29 2.44
C LYS A 343 -6.23 -26.44 1.33
N GLU A 344 -6.81 -25.29 1.68
CA GLU A 344 -7.37 -24.34 0.71
C GLU A 344 -6.28 -23.67 -0.13
N ASN A 345 -5.15 -23.32 0.48
CA ASN A 345 -4.00 -22.71 -0.21
C ASN A 345 -2.67 -23.18 0.41
N PRO A 346 -2.02 -24.20 -0.17
CA PRO A 346 -0.75 -24.72 0.33
C PRO A 346 0.39 -23.70 0.34
N LEU A 347 0.34 -22.66 -0.52
CA LEU A 347 1.38 -21.63 -0.58
C LEU A 347 1.45 -20.78 0.68
N LEU A 348 0.40 -20.79 1.52
CA LEU A 348 0.40 -20.10 2.79
C LEU A 348 1.48 -20.62 3.75
N CYS A 349 1.99 -21.84 3.60
CA CYS A 349 3.06 -22.36 4.46
C CYS A 349 4.39 -21.59 4.34
N ASN A 350 4.58 -20.86 3.23
CA ASN A 350 5.78 -20.09 2.91
C ASN A 350 5.50 -18.59 2.79
N VAL A 351 4.31 -18.14 3.17
CA VAL A 351 3.97 -16.72 3.08
C VAL A 351 4.91 -15.88 3.95
N GLN A 352 5.39 -14.78 3.40
CA GLN A 352 6.11 -13.75 4.13
C GLN A 352 5.26 -12.48 4.09
N LEU A 353 4.90 -11.98 5.27
CA LEU A 353 4.24 -10.68 5.39
C LEU A 353 5.26 -9.67 5.85
N ARG A 354 5.30 -8.52 5.16
CA ARG A 354 6.24 -7.46 5.49
C ARG A 354 6.06 -7.03 6.93
N GLN A 355 4.83 -6.77 7.37
CA GLN A 355 4.52 -6.41 8.77
C GLN A 355 5.08 -7.40 9.81
N PHE A 356 5.31 -8.68 9.47
CA PHE A 356 5.89 -9.68 10.35
C PHE A 356 7.40 -9.85 10.18
N GLY A 357 8.08 -8.89 9.57
CA GLY A 357 9.52 -8.91 9.34
C GLY A 357 9.91 -9.91 8.29
N MET A 358 9.01 -10.19 7.34
CA MET A 358 9.17 -11.27 6.35
C MET A 358 9.39 -12.65 7.00
N LYS A 359 8.99 -12.84 8.27
CA LYS A 359 9.00 -14.17 8.89
C LYS A 359 7.99 -15.09 8.21
N THR A 360 8.38 -16.33 7.98
CA THR A 360 7.47 -17.39 7.53
C THR A 360 6.69 -18.02 8.69
N PRO A 361 5.62 -18.77 8.42
CA PRO A 361 4.97 -19.64 9.40
C PRO A 361 5.93 -20.50 10.23
N LEU A 362 6.98 -21.06 9.62
CA LEU A 362 8.00 -21.84 10.33
C LEU A 362 8.77 -21.00 11.36
N HIS A 363 9.05 -19.72 11.08
CA HIS A 363 9.64 -18.82 12.08
C HIS A 363 8.70 -18.71 13.28
N PHE A 364 7.44 -18.32 13.08
CA PHE A 364 6.48 -18.16 14.18
C PHE A 364 6.23 -19.45 14.97
N MET A 365 6.25 -20.60 14.29
CA MET A 365 6.17 -21.91 14.94
C MET A 365 7.38 -22.17 15.85
N ALA A 366 8.58 -21.79 15.40
CA ALA A 366 9.82 -21.91 16.17
C ALA A 366 9.93 -20.89 17.32
N GLU A 367 9.12 -19.83 17.33
CA GLU A 367 9.06 -18.83 18.40
C GLU A 367 8.08 -19.23 19.53
N ARG A 368 8.40 -18.81 20.76
CA ARG A 368 7.58 -19.10 21.95
C ARG A 368 6.38 -18.14 22.01
N SER A 369 5.16 -18.65 22.18
CA SER A 369 3.98 -17.82 22.52
C SER A 369 3.66 -17.88 24.02
N ARG A 370 3.06 -16.80 24.56
CA ARG A 370 2.78 -16.64 26.01
C ARG A 370 1.63 -17.49 26.53
N THR A 371 0.88 -18.14 25.66
CA THR A 371 -0.53 -18.48 25.93
C THR A 371 -0.78 -19.93 26.33
N ALA A 372 0.23 -20.79 26.42
CA ALA A 372 0.04 -22.24 26.64
C ALA A 372 0.80 -22.78 27.86
N SER A 373 0.23 -23.81 28.50
CA SER A 373 0.93 -24.66 29.47
C SER A 373 2.05 -25.44 28.79
N GLU A 374 3.13 -25.82 29.52
CA GLU A 374 4.33 -26.45 28.92
C GLU A 374 4.03 -27.71 28.08
N TRP A 375 3.01 -28.49 28.47
CA TRP A 375 2.63 -29.73 27.80
C TRP A 375 1.76 -29.51 26.55
N GLU A 376 0.74 -28.64 26.63
CA GLU A 376 -0.12 -28.30 25.49
C GLU A 376 0.67 -27.59 24.37
N ASP A 377 1.66 -26.78 24.76
CA ASP A 377 2.55 -26.11 23.81
C ASP A 377 3.43 -27.10 23.04
N PHE A 378 3.93 -28.17 23.68
CA PHE A 378 4.76 -29.16 23.01
C PHE A 378 3.99 -29.99 21.97
N SER A 379 2.80 -30.51 22.33
CA SER A 379 1.97 -31.28 21.40
C SER A 379 1.47 -30.39 20.24
N GLY A 380 1.03 -29.17 20.56
CA GLY A 380 0.57 -28.21 19.55
C GLY A 380 1.66 -27.81 18.57
N ARG A 381 2.87 -27.49 19.05
CA ARG A 381 4.01 -27.17 18.16
C ARG A 381 4.43 -28.34 17.28
N THR A 382 4.43 -29.55 17.82
CA THR A 382 4.80 -30.75 17.05
C THR A 382 3.81 -30.99 15.92
N ALA A 383 2.51 -30.87 16.19
CA ALA A 383 1.47 -30.98 15.18
C ALA A 383 1.56 -29.86 14.14
N LEU A 384 1.69 -28.59 14.56
CA LEU A 384 1.87 -27.45 13.66
C LEU A 384 3.08 -27.62 12.73
N LEU A 385 4.23 -28.04 13.27
CA LEU A 385 5.43 -28.31 12.49
C LEU A 385 5.14 -29.38 11.43
N GLN A 386 4.45 -30.46 11.79
CA GLN A 386 4.11 -31.51 10.84
C GLN A 386 3.19 -30.99 9.74
N SER A 387 2.10 -30.29 10.08
CA SER A 387 1.17 -29.72 9.09
C SER A 387 1.87 -28.74 8.13
N LEU A 388 2.80 -27.91 8.63
CA LEU A 388 3.60 -27.01 7.79
C LEU A 388 4.57 -27.76 6.86
N LEU A 389 5.26 -28.78 7.37
CA LEU A 389 6.20 -29.58 6.57
C LEU A 389 5.47 -30.43 5.51
N ASP A 390 4.31 -30.98 5.84
CA ASP A 390 3.45 -31.73 4.90
C ASP A 390 2.96 -30.82 3.77
N ALA A 391 2.71 -29.53 4.07
CA ALA A 391 2.42 -28.49 3.08
C ALA A 391 3.67 -28.00 2.31
N ARG A 392 4.85 -28.58 2.53
CA ARG A 392 6.15 -28.23 1.93
C ARG A 392 6.67 -26.85 2.34
N ALA A 393 6.56 -26.51 3.62
CA ALA A 393 7.23 -25.34 4.16
C ALA A 393 8.75 -25.41 3.95
N ASP A 394 9.32 -24.33 3.43
CA ASP A 394 10.73 -24.19 3.09
C ASP A 394 11.49 -23.53 4.24
N ALA A 395 12.36 -24.31 4.87
CA ALA A 395 13.14 -23.87 6.02
C ALA A 395 14.39 -23.05 5.64
N SER A 396 14.68 -22.88 4.33
CA SER A 396 15.77 -22.04 3.82
C SER A 396 15.39 -20.56 3.72
N ILE A 397 14.09 -20.24 3.69
CA ILE A 397 13.62 -18.86 3.60
C ILE A 397 14.07 -18.08 4.85
N CYS A 398 14.70 -16.93 4.62
CA CYS A 398 15.14 -16.03 5.68
C CYS A 398 14.16 -14.87 5.88
N ASP A 399 14.09 -14.35 7.10
CA ASP A 399 13.34 -13.14 7.42
C ASP A 399 14.05 -11.86 6.90
N ALA A 400 13.46 -10.68 7.12
CA ALA A 400 13.97 -9.40 6.62
C ALA A 400 15.31 -8.99 7.26
N SER A 401 15.76 -9.67 8.31
CA SER A 401 17.08 -9.50 8.92
C SER A 401 18.10 -10.52 8.42
N GLY A 402 17.72 -11.37 7.46
CA GLY A 402 18.53 -12.49 6.98
C GLY A 402 18.57 -13.66 7.97
N ARG A 403 17.68 -13.71 8.97
CA ARG A 403 17.67 -14.81 9.93
C ARG A 403 16.91 -15.98 9.35
N SER A 404 17.52 -17.17 9.38
CA SER A 404 16.82 -18.43 9.12
C SER A 404 15.97 -18.86 10.33
N VAL A 405 15.09 -19.84 10.11
CA VAL A 405 14.31 -20.47 11.19
C VAL A 405 15.21 -21.09 12.29
N LEU A 406 16.44 -21.50 11.95
CA LEU A 406 17.42 -21.99 12.93
C LEU A 406 17.92 -20.88 13.86
N HIS A 407 18.07 -19.65 13.37
CA HIS A 407 18.37 -18.51 14.24
C HIS A 407 17.22 -18.27 15.22
N ALA A 408 15.97 -18.28 14.72
CA ALA A 408 14.79 -18.15 15.57
C ALA A 408 14.82 -19.21 16.67
N MET A 409 14.85 -20.50 16.34
CA MET A 409 14.81 -21.55 17.36
C MET A 409 15.96 -21.47 18.39
N CYS A 410 17.15 -20.99 17.99
CA CYS A 410 18.30 -20.84 18.88
C CYS A 410 18.13 -19.67 19.86
N MET A 411 17.51 -18.57 19.43
CA MET A 411 17.14 -17.44 20.31
C MET A 411 16.04 -17.82 21.31
N TRP A 412 15.23 -18.81 20.96
CA TRP A 412 14.12 -19.30 21.78
C TRP A 412 14.45 -20.68 22.39
N ASP A 413 13.43 -21.46 22.74
CA ASP A 413 13.53 -22.74 23.47
C ASP A 413 13.62 -23.98 22.57
N GLY A 414 14.04 -23.83 21.30
CA GLY A 414 14.13 -24.94 20.35
C GLY A 414 15.06 -26.07 20.82
N ASP A 415 14.78 -27.31 20.46
CA ASP A 415 15.59 -28.48 20.87
C ASP A 415 16.26 -29.17 19.67
N VAL A 416 17.03 -30.22 19.96
CA VAL A 416 17.72 -31.02 18.93
C VAL A 416 16.75 -31.68 17.95
N GLN A 417 15.55 -32.06 18.39
CA GLN A 417 14.58 -32.73 17.54
C GLN A 417 13.97 -31.76 16.52
N LEU A 418 13.64 -30.54 16.96
CA LEU A 418 13.22 -29.46 16.08
C LEU A 418 14.33 -29.14 15.07
N ALA A 419 15.58 -29.06 15.51
CA ALA A 419 16.71 -28.75 14.63
C ALA A 419 16.87 -29.83 13.54
N LYS A 420 16.84 -31.11 13.92
CA LYS A 420 16.87 -32.24 12.98
C LYS A 420 15.78 -32.16 11.92
N LYS A 421 14.55 -31.84 12.33
CA LYS A 421 13.41 -31.70 11.40
C LYS A 421 13.60 -30.53 10.43
N LEU A 422 14.02 -29.37 10.93
CA LEU A 422 14.25 -28.18 10.10
C LEU A 422 15.43 -28.36 9.12
N ILE A 423 16.51 -29.02 9.54
CA ILE A 423 17.64 -29.36 8.67
C ILE A 423 17.23 -30.40 7.61
N SER A 424 16.42 -31.39 7.99
CA SER A 424 15.83 -32.33 7.01
C SER A 424 14.93 -31.60 5.99
N ALA A 425 14.32 -30.49 6.41
CA ALA A 425 13.61 -29.54 5.57
C ALA A 425 14.53 -28.49 4.90
N ARG A 426 15.83 -28.76 4.79
CA ARG A 426 16.86 -27.97 4.09
C ARG A 426 17.26 -26.63 4.74
N ALA A 427 17.02 -26.45 6.04
CA ALA A 427 17.61 -25.32 6.75
C ALA A 427 19.14 -25.43 6.80
N ASP A 428 19.85 -24.38 6.40
CA ASP A 428 21.32 -24.32 6.47
C ASP A 428 21.78 -23.93 7.89
N PRO A 429 22.52 -24.80 8.61
CA PRO A 429 23.06 -24.48 9.94
C PRO A 429 24.19 -23.45 9.92
N ASN A 430 24.72 -23.08 8.74
CA ASN A 430 25.81 -22.11 8.56
C ASN A 430 25.34 -20.75 8.05
N GLU A 431 24.04 -20.57 7.81
CA GLU A 431 23.47 -19.29 7.36
C GLU A 431 23.87 -18.16 8.30
N ARG A 432 24.21 -16.98 7.77
CA ARG A 432 24.61 -15.83 8.59
C ARG A 432 23.57 -14.73 8.49
N ALA A 433 23.03 -14.29 9.63
CA ALA A 433 22.10 -13.18 9.64
C ALA A 433 22.75 -11.90 9.07
N THR A 434 22.03 -11.18 8.22
CA THR A 434 22.57 -10.02 7.51
C THR A 434 22.61 -8.76 8.37
N ARG A 435 21.61 -8.58 9.24
CA ARG A 435 21.46 -7.37 10.07
C ARG A 435 20.78 -7.64 11.42
N GLY A 436 20.68 -6.60 12.25
CA GLY A 436 20.04 -6.66 13.57
C GLY A 436 20.96 -7.17 14.68
N ALA A 437 20.38 -7.58 15.81
CA ALA A 437 21.12 -7.93 17.04
C ALA A 437 22.07 -9.15 16.90
N VAL A 438 21.87 -9.95 15.84
CA VAL A 438 22.66 -11.16 15.54
C VAL A 438 23.38 -11.05 14.20
N ALA A 439 23.58 -9.83 13.68
CA ALA A 439 24.26 -9.62 12.41
C ALA A 439 25.61 -10.35 12.35
N ASN A 440 25.90 -10.95 11.21
CA ASN A 440 27.06 -11.79 10.92
C ASN A 440 27.22 -13.02 11.81
N LYS A 441 26.20 -13.43 12.57
CA LYS A 441 26.25 -14.65 13.39
C LYS A 441 25.54 -15.81 12.70
N THR A 442 26.06 -17.03 12.90
CA THR A 442 25.37 -18.30 12.57
C THR A 442 24.40 -18.70 13.68
N PRO A 443 23.47 -19.66 13.45
CA PRO A 443 22.65 -20.23 14.53
C PRO A 443 23.46 -20.75 15.72
N LEU A 444 24.60 -21.40 15.47
CA LEU A 444 25.50 -21.90 16.51
C LEU A 444 26.10 -20.75 17.34
N GLU A 445 26.61 -19.71 16.67
CA GLU A 445 27.20 -18.53 17.35
C GLU A 445 26.13 -17.78 18.16
N VAL A 446 24.89 -17.70 17.67
CA VAL A 446 23.75 -17.14 18.42
C VAL A 446 23.47 -17.92 19.70
N LEU A 447 23.50 -19.26 19.62
CA LEU A 447 23.27 -20.14 20.76
C LEU A 447 24.39 -20.05 21.81
N GLN A 448 25.65 -19.92 21.37
CA GLN A 448 26.83 -19.81 22.23
C GLN A 448 26.88 -18.49 23.01
N HIS A 449 26.58 -17.37 22.34
CA HIS A 449 26.82 -16.05 22.92
C HIS A 449 25.64 -15.49 23.72
N GLY A 450 24.46 -16.11 23.66
CA GLY A 450 23.27 -15.67 24.37
C GLY A 450 22.83 -14.27 23.94
N VAL A 451 21.75 -14.16 23.18
CA VAL A 451 21.22 -12.84 22.82
C VAL A 451 20.39 -12.32 23.98
N SER A 452 20.86 -11.29 24.69
CA SER A 452 19.99 -10.50 25.57
C SER A 452 19.04 -9.70 24.70
N ILE A 453 17.83 -10.23 24.50
CA ILE A 453 16.74 -9.49 23.84
C ILE A 453 16.04 -8.71 24.97
N PRO A 454 16.10 -7.36 25.00
CA PRO A 454 15.60 -6.54 26.13
C PRO A 454 14.10 -6.72 26.45
N PHE A 455 13.35 -7.43 25.62
CA PHE A 455 11.93 -7.66 25.77
C PHE A 455 11.56 -8.95 26.54
N PHE A 456 12.55 -9.73 26.99
CA PHE A 456 12.34 -11.13 27.39
C PHE A 456 12.31 -11.46 28.88
N ASP A 457 12.44 -10.47 29.75
CA ASP A 457 12.46 -10.71 31.20
C ASP A 457 11.04 -10.85 31.79
N ARG A 458 10.24 -11.78 31.24
CA ARG A 458 8.84 -12.03 31.61
C ARG A 458 8.54 -13.49 31.95
N GLY A 459 9.46 -14.16 32.66
CA GLY A 459 9.15 -15.42 33.34
C GLY A 459 9.06 -16.68 32.46
N TYR A 460 9.67 -16.68 31.27
CA TYR A 460 9.85 -17.90 30.50
C TYR A 460 10.93 -18.79 31.14
N LYS A 461 10.69 -20.10 31.27
CA LYS A 461 11.78 -21.03 31.60
C LYS A 461 12.72 -21.10 30.40
N SER A 462 13.98 -20.78 30.62
CA SER A 462 15.04 -20.97 29.64
C SER A 462 15.22 -22.46 29.34
N ARG A 463 15.76 -22.76 28.15
CA ARG A 463 16.25 -24.09 27.81
C ARG A 463 17.15 -24.61 28.95
N SER A 464 16.93 -25.84 29.40
CA SER A 464 17.77 -26.40 30.47
C SER A 464 19.23 -26.47 30.03
N ALA A 465 20.19 -26.39 30.97
CA ALA A 465 21.61 -26.47 30.65
C ALA A 465 21.96 -27.70 29.79
N ARG A 466 21.35 -28.85 30.13
CA ARG A 466 21.49 -30.10 29.38
C ARG A 466 20.98 -29.97 27.94
N GLN A 467 19.78 -29.45 27.74
CA GLN A 467 19.22 -29.28 26.38
C GLN A 467 20.04 -28.29 25.56
N THR A 468 20.58 -27.24 26.19
CA THR A 468 21.47 -26.26 25.54
C THR A 468 22.75 -26.93 25.08
N GLU A 469 23.37 -27.74 25.94
CA GLU A 469 24.60 -28.47 25.61
C GLU A 469 24.38 -29.51 24.51
N GLU A 470 23.29 -30.28 24.55
CA GLU A 470 22.91 -31.22 23.49
C GLU A 470 22.70 -30.52 22.14
N LEU A 471 22.04 -29.36 22.13
CA LEU A 471 21.83 -28.57 20.90
C LEU A 471 23.13 -27.95 20.37
N LEU A 472 23.99 -27.43 21.25
CA LEU A 472 25.31 -26.92 20.89
C LEU A 472 26.16 -28.00 20.23
N GLN A 473 26.24 -29.19 20.83
CA GLN A 473 26.99 -30.32 20.29
C GLN A 473 26.45 -30.75 18.92
N TYR A 474 25.12 -30.81 18.79
CA TYR A 474 24.50 -31.19 17.52
C TYR A 474 24.79 -30.17 16.42
N LEU A 475 24.57 -28.87 16.66
CA LEU A 475 24.85 -27.84 15.65
C LEU A 475 26.34 -27.77 15.31
N ALA A 476 27.23 -27.86 16.31
CA ALA A 476 28.68 -27.90 16.08
C ALA A 476 29.12 -29.11 15.22
N SER A 477 28.41 -30.24 15.29
CA SER A 477 28.69 -31.41 14.44
C SER A 477 28.31 -31.22 12.96
N LEU A 478 27.49 -30.21 12.66
CA LEU A 478 27.00 -29.90 11.31
C LEU A 478 27.74 -28.73 10.66
N THR A 479 28.40 -27.92 11.48
CA THR A 479 29.27 -26.84 11.01
C THR A 479 30.68 -27.41 10.81
N SER A 480 31.07 -27.68 9.55
CA SER A 480 32.48 -27.95 9.23
C SER A 480 33.33 -26.70 9.49
N PRO A 481 34.60 -26.83 9.88
CA PRO A 481 35.52 -25.69 9.97
C PRO A 481 35.75 -25.01 8.61
#